data_AF-A0A653LQL3-F1
#
_entry.id   AF-A0A653LQL3-F1
#
_cell.length_a   1.000
_cell.length_b   1.000
_cell.length_c   1.000
_cell.angle_alpha   90.00
_cell.angle_beta   90.00
_cell.angle_gamma   90.00
#
_symmetry.space_group_name_H-M   'P 1'
#
loop_
_entity.id
_entity.type
_entity.pdbx_description
1 polymer ?
#
loop_
_entity_poly.entity_id
_entity_poly.type
_entity_poly.pdbx_seq_one_letter_code
_entity_poly.pdbx_strand_id
1 'polypeptide(L)'
;MQDEEHARIHHHRHPEIITRLKRAEGHLRSTIEMVANVRSCLEIAQQLQAVEGAIANARKILIQEHIGHCLEEAAGSLPDEARGLLAEFKAMTKFL
;
A
#
# COMPACT_ATOMS: atom_id res chain seq x y z
N MET A 1 3.41 0.42 29.30
CA MET A 1 4.51 -0.47 28.85
C MET A 1 4.06 -1.54 27.85
N GLN A 2 2.84 -1.49 27.30
CA GLN A 2 2.38 -2.41 26.23
C GLN A 2 2.17 -1.70 24.88
N ASP A 3 2.14 -0.36 24.88
CA ASP A 3 1.91 0.44 23.66
C ASP A 3 3.18 0.65 22.81
N GLU A 4 4.37 0.61 23.41
CA GLU A 4 5.65 0.76 22.69
C GLU A 4 6.14 -0.52 22.01
N GLU A 5 5.65 -1.69 22.43
CA GLU A 5 6.07 -2.98 21.87
C GLU A 5 5.34 -3.31 20.56
N HIS A 6 4.05 -2.97 20.46
CA HIS A 6 3.28 -3.04 19.21
C HIS A 6 3.83 -2.11 18.11
N ALA A 7 4.47 -1.00 18.48
CA ALA A 7 5.07 -0.07 17.52
C ALA A 7 6.39 -0.60 16.89
N ARG A 8 7.06 -1.58 17.51
CA ARG A 8 8.39 -2.06 17.06
C ARG A 8 8.34 -3.24 16.09
N ILE A 9 7.19 -3.90 15.93
CA ILE A 9 7.05 -5.13 15.13
C ILE A 9 6.89 -4.87 13.62
N HIS A 10 6.50 -3.66 13.20
CA HIS A 10 6.00 -3.47 11.83
C HIS A 10 6.98 -2.88 10.79
N HIS A 11 8.28 -2.83 11.06
CA HIS A 11 9.27 -2.40 10.05
C HIS A 11 9.66 -3.53 9.08
N HIS A 12 8.67 -4.21 8.50
CA HIS A 12 8.94 -4.99 7.29
C HIS A 12 9.31 -4.01 6.17
N ARG A 13 10.49 -4.18 5.58
CA ARG A 13 10.87 -3.39 4.41
C ARG A 13 9.90 -3.79 3.31
N HIS A 14 9.18 -2.83 2.76
CA HIS A 14 8.23 -3.04 1.68
C HIS A 14 8.85 -2.61 0.34
N PRO A 15 9.77 -3.40 -0.25
CA PRO A 15 10.44 -3.03 -1.50
C PRO A 15 9.43 -2.80 -2.63
N GLU A 16 8.31 -3.53 -2.58
CA GLU A 16 7.23 -3.43 -3.55
C GLU A 16 6.48 -2.08 -3.47
N ILE A 17 6.23 -1.59 -2.25
CA ILE A 17 5.63 -0.27 -2.00
C ILE A 17 6.60 0.83 -2.43
N ILE A 18 7.88 0.73 -2.06
CA ILE A 18 8.91 1.70 -2.45
C ILE A 18 8.96 1.83 -3.98
N THR A 19 8.91 0.71 -4.70
CA THR A 19 8.95 0.70 -6.18
C THR A 19 7.75 1.46 -6.77
N ARG A 20 6.56 1.31 -6.19
CA ARG A 20 5.35 2.02 -6.63
C ARG A 20 5.38 3.50 -6.29
N LEU A 21 5.87 3.84 -5.10
CA LEU A 21 6.05 5.24 -4.71
C LEU A 21 7.07 5.95 -5.61
N LYS A 22 8.16 5.28 -6.02
CA LYS A 22 9.10 5.82 -7.02
C LYS A 22 8.44 6.07 -8.38
N ARG A 23 7.47 5.26 -8.78
CA ARG A 23 6.67 5.51 -9.99
C ARG A 23 5.80 6.75 -9.81
N ALA A 24 5.10 6.89 -8.68
CA ALA A 24 4.32 8.08 -8.36
C ALA A 24 5.19 9.35 -8.33
N GLU A 25 6.38 9.27 -7.74
CA GLU A 25 7.39 10.33 -7.73
C GLU A 25 7.77 10.77 -9.15
N GLY A 26 8.04 9.81 -10.06
CA GLY A 26 8.33 10.10 -11.47
C GLY A 26 7.19 10.83 -12.17
N HIS A 27 5.94 10.38 -11.97
CA HIS A 27 4.75 11.05 -12.50
C HIS A 27 4.58 12.46 -11.93
N LEU A 28 4.79 12.64 -10.62
CA LEU A 28 4.65 13.91 -9.94
C LEU A 28 5.69 14.91 -10.43
N ARG A 29 6.96 14.50 -10.56
CA ARG A 29 8.02 15.35 -11.12
C ARG A 29 7.67 15.83 -12.52
N SER A 30 7.22 14.93 -13.39
CA SER A 30 6.77 15.29 -14.74
C SER A 30 5.57 16.26 -14.69
N THR A 31 4.62 16.07 -13.78
CA THR A 31 3.48 16.97 -13.61
C THR A 31 3.93 18.39 -13.25
N ILE A 32 4.88 18.52 -12.34
CA ILE A 32 5.45 19.82 -11.93
C ILE A 32 6.07 20.53 -13.14
N GLU A 33 6.85 19.81 -13.95
CA GLU A 33 7.43 20.34 -15.19
C GLU A 33 6.34 20.76 -16.19
N MET A 34 5.26 19.99 -16.33
CA MET A 34 4.14 20.35 -17.21
C MET A 34 3.43 21.63 -16.79
N VAL A 35 3.23 21.82 -15.49
CA VAL A 35 2.66 23.05 -14.92
C VAL A 35 3.60 24.23 -15.17
N ALA A 36 4.90 24.07 -14.90
CA ALA A 36 5.91 25.11 -15.10
C ALA A 36 6.02 25.53 -16.57
N ASN A 37 5.88 24.58 -17.50
CA ASN A 37 5.93 24.81 -18.94
C ASN A 37 4.57 25.19 -19.57
N VAL A 38 3.54 25.46 -18.75
CA VAL A 38 2.20 25.90 -19.19
C VAL A 38 1.59 24.94 -20.25
N ARG A 39 1.66 23.63 -19.98
CA ARG A 39 0.96 22.62 -20.79
C ARG A 39 -0.56 22.75 -20.66
N SER A 40 -1.30 22.02 -21.50
CA SER A 40 -2.76 22.09 -21.46
C SER A 40 -3.31 21.59 -20.12
N CYS A 41 -4.36 22.25 -19.61
CA CYS A 41 -5.01 21.86 -18.36
C CYS A 41 -5.51 20.40 -18.39
N LEU A 42 -5.93 19.91 -19.57
CA LEU A 42 -6.36 18.54 -19.74
C LEU A 42 -5.22 17.53 -19.53
N GLU A 43 -4.06 17.77 -20.15
CA GLU A 43 -2.89 16.90 -19.98
C GLU A 43 -2.41 16.89 -18.52
N ILE A 44 -2.40 18.06 -17.86
CA ILE A 44 -2.04 18.17 -16.44
C ILE A 44 -3.01 17.38 -15.57
N ALA A 45 -4.33 17.50 -15.82
CA ALA A 45 -5.34 16.76 -15.07
C ALA A 45 -5.20 15.23 -15.24
N GLN A 46 -4.91 14.77 -16.46
CA GLN A 46 -4.65 13.35 -16.73
C GLN A 46 -3.41 12.85 -15.99
N GLN A 47 -2.34 13.64 -15.96
CA GLN A 47 -1.12 13.26 -15.26
C GLN A 47 -1.32 13.24 -13.73
N LEU A 48 -2.07 14.19 -13.18
CA LEU A 48 -2.47 14.17 -11.77
C LEU A 48 -3.27 12.92 -11.41
N GLN A 49 -4.20 12.50 -12.27
CA GLN A 49 -4.95 11.26 -12.08
C GLN A 49 -4.02 10.02 -12.09
N ALA A 50 -2.98 10.01 -12.92
CA ALA A 50 -1.98 8.95 -12.92
C ALA A 50 -1.16 8.92 -11.61
N VAL A 51 -0.81 10.08 -11.05
CA VAL A 51 -0.17 10.19 -9.73
C VAL A 51 -1.09 9.61 -8.65
N GLU A 52 -2.35 10.03 -8.62
CA GLU A 52 -3.33 9.54 -7.64
C GLU A 52 -3.51 8.02 -7.73
N GLY A 53 -3.65 7.48 -8.95
CA GLY A 53 -3.76 6.04 -9.17
C GLY A 53 -2.54 5.25 -8.68
N ALA A 54 -1.33 5.78 -8.88
CA ALA A 54 -0.11 5.16 -8.38
C ALA A 54 -0.05 5.15 -6.83
N ILE A 55 -0.44 6.25 -6.19
CA ILE A 55 -0.51 6.35 -4.72
C ILE A 55 -1.60 5.41 -4.17
N ALA A 56 -2.78 5.40 -4.78
CA ALA A 56 -3.88 4.52 -4.39
C ALA A 56 -3.47 3.04 -4.46
N ASN A 57 -2.74 2.65 -5.51
CA ASN A 57 -2.20 1.30 -5.64
C ASN A 57 -1.18 0.95 -4.55
N ALA A 58 -0.26 1.88 -4.25
CA ALA A 58 0.72 1.69 -3.17
C ALA A 58 0.03 1.52 -1.80
N ARG A 59 -0.98 2.35 -1.51
CA ARG A 59 -1.79 2.27 -0.29
C ARG A 59 -2.53 0.93 -0.17
N LYS A 60 -3.16 0.46 -1.26
CA LYS A 60 -3.86 -0.83 -1.27
C LYS A 60 -2.92 -1.98 -0.88
N ILE A 61 -1.72 -2.02 -1.46
CA ILE A 61 -0.73 -3.05 -1.15
C ILE A 61 -0.23 -2.95 0.28
N LEU A 62 0.03 -1.75 0.78
CA LEU A 62 0.40 -1.54 2.19
C LEU A 62 -0.61 -2.18 3.14
N ILE A 63 -1.90 -1.91 2.91
CA ILE A 63 -2.98 -2.44 3.74
C ILE A 63 -3.06 -3.96 3.62
N GLN A 64 -2.99 -4.49 2.40
CA GLN A 64 -3.05 -5.93 2.15
C GLN A 64 -1.90 -6.69 2.81
N GLU A 65 -0.67 -6.19 2.68
CA GLU A 65 0.51 -6.79 3.31
C GLU A 65 0.42 -6.69 4.84
N HIS A 66 0.04 -5.54 5.38
CA HIS A 66 -0.08 -5.36 6.84
C HIS A 66 -1.14 -6.30 7.43
N ILE A 67 -2.35 -6.35 6.86
CA ILE A 67 -3.39 -7.28 7.32
C ILE A 67 -2.92 -8.72 7.17
N GLY A 68 -2.29 -9.07 6.04
CA GLY A 68 -1.77 -10.40 5.80
C GLY A 68 -0.78 -10.85 6.87
N HIS A 69 0.11 -9.96 7.29
CA HIS A 69 1.10 -10.23 8.33
C HIS A 69 0.47 -10.34 9.72
N CYS A 70 -0.41 -9.41 10.10
CA CYS A 70 -1.09 -9.45 11.40
C CYS A 70 -1.93 -10.73 11.57
N LEU A 71 -2.56 -11.22 10.48
CA LEU A 71 -3.32 -12.47 10.52
C LEU A 71 -2.40 -13.70 10.62
N GLU A 72 -1.22 -13.69 9.99
CA GLU A 72 -0.23 -14.76 10.13
C GLU A 72 0.32 -14.86 11.57
N GLU A 73 0.65 -13.72 12.18
CA GLU A 73 1.09 -13.65 13.57
C GLU A 73 0.01 -14.18 14.52
N ALA A 74 -1.25 -13.75 14.33
CA ALA A 74 -2.38 -14.23 15.14
C ALA A 74 -2.64 -15.74 14.96
N ALA A 75 -2.44 -16.28 13.75
CA ALA A 75 -2.67 -17.68 13.43
C ALA A 75 -1.71 -18.65 14.13
N GLY A 76 -0.50 -18.20 14.52
CA GLY A 76 0.53 -19.04 15.12
C GLY A 76 0.15 -19.69 16.45
N SER A 77 -0.89 -19.20 17.13
CA SER A 77 -1.35 -19.67 18.44
C SER A 77 -2.76 -20.28 18.43
N LEU A 78 -3.39 -20.43 17.25
CA LEU A 78 -4.79 -20.84 17.13
C LEU A 78 -4.97 -22.32 16.71
N PRO A 79 -6.08 -22.97 17.13
CA PRO A 79 -6.50 -24.28 16.64
C PRO A 79 -6.68 -24.32 15.10
N ASP A 80 -6.55 -25.49 14.50
CA ASP A 80 -6.55 -25.66 13.04
C ASP A 80 -7.82 -25.10 12.35
N GLU A 81 -8.98 -25.25 12.98
CA GLU A 81 -10.26 -24.75 12.47
C GLU A 81 -10.30 -23.21 12.42
N ALA A 82 -9.76 -22.54 13.45
CA ALA A 82 -9.64 -21.09 13.48
C ALA A 82 -8.57 -20.58 12.48
N ARG A 83 -7.53 -21.38 12.21
CA ARG A 83 -6.53 -21.06 11.17
C ARG A 83 -7.13 -21.07 9.76
N GLY A 84 -8.05 -22.00 9.49
CA GLY A 84 -8.79 -22.05 8.23
C GLY A 84 -9.59 -20.78 7.96
N LEU A 85 -10.33 -20.30 8.96
CA LEU A 85 -11.10 -19.06 8.87
C LEU A 85 -10.21 -17.84 8.61
N LEU A 86 -9.08 -17.71 9.31
CA LEU A 86 -8.14 -16.61 9.09
C LEU A 86 -7.53 -16.62 7.69
N ALA A 87 -7.29 -17.80 7.11
CA ALA A 87 -6.80 -17.93 5.75
C ALA A 87 -7.84 -17.44 4.72
N GLU A 88 -9.12 -17.72 4.94
CA GLU A 88 -10.21 -17.22 4.12
C GLU A 88 -10.33 -15.69 4.20
N PHE A 89 -10.32 -15.12 5.41
CA PHE A 89 -10.29 -13.67 5.61
C PHE A 89 -9.09 -13.01 4.92
N LYS A 90 -7.90 -13.61 5.02
CA LYS A 90 -6.70 -13.13 4.31
C LYS A 90 -6.87 -13.19 2.79
N ALA A 91 -7.61 -14.16 2.25
CA ALA A 91 -7.89 -14.20 0.82
C ALA A 91 -8.85 -13.05 0.40
N MET A 92 -9.81 -12.70 1.25
CA MET A 92 -10.75 -11.60 0.99
C MET A 92 -10.07 -10.23 0.92
N THR A 93 -8.97 -10.00 1.65
CA THR A 93 -8.26 -8.70 1.64
C THR A 93 -7.70 -8.34 0.26
N LYS A 94 -7.51 -9.32 -0.63
CA LYS A 94 -7.07 -9.10 -2.02
C LYS A 94 -8.05 -8.24 -2.83
N PHE A 95 -9.31 -8.18 -2.41
CA PHE A 95 -10.38 -7.43 -3.09
C PHE A 95 -10.57 -6.00 -2.57
N LEU A 96 -9.88 -5.62 -1.48
CA LEU A 96 -9.81 -4.23 -0.99
C LEU A 96 -8.98 -3.35 -1.92
#